data_AF-A0A7C6TVU4-F1
#
_entry.id   AF-A0A7C6TVU4-F1
#
_cell.length_a   1.000
_cell.length_b   1.000
_cell.length_c   1.000
_cell.angle_alpha   90.00
_cell.angle_beta   90.00
_cell.angle_gamma   90.00
#
_symmetry.space_group_name_H-M   'P 1'
#
loop_
_entity.id
_entity.type
_entity.pdbx_description
1 polymer ?
#
loop_
_entity_poly.entity_id
_entity_poly.type
_entity_poly.pdbx_seq_one_letter_code
_entity_poly.pdbx_strand_id
1 'polypeptide(L)'
;MHLDGKIGFERLLPDYAALQSWEVYSANILTEFRQMHDEGREVAKFKTLAQEIAALPRCKEKEDMAESLAELMQKAPMRADYPYFEPSDLDEIRKHRPADRKTFSAPKNKESLRERIQGAWLGRIAGCLLGKPIEGIRFHELNYILQQTGNYPLKRYIRADELTEEIISACSFKLRGRCFVDTIQIAPFDDDTNYTVMAACKLIDVYGRDFTPADVARCWVDSQPKNAYCTAERVAFINFVNGYYPPYSAIYKNAFREWIGAQIRGDYFGYINPGNPELAAEMAWRDASISHVKNGIYGEMFVAAMLACAAVCDDIEAVIKGGLSEIPEKSRLYEAISEVFSWRDKGLTVEECIKIVHERYNESDSHDWCHTIPNAILVAISLLYGECDFEKTVCLAVSGAFDCDCNGATAGSVIGMLLGAKKIPSCWTESFNGQLQTTLFGLETVSVASLCDLTMQHIQ
;
A
#
# COMPACT_ATOMS: atom_id res chain seq x y z
N MET A 1 -27.02 -11.94 -25.32
CA MET A 1 -27.75 -10.80 -25.92
C MET A 1 -27.69 -11.00 -27.42
N HIS A 2 -28.81 -11.30 -28.07
CA HIS A 2 -28.86 -11.50 -29.52
C HIS A 2 -28.63 -10.15 -30.20
N LEU A 3 -27.54 -10.04 -30.96
CA LEU A 3 -27.25 -8.90 -31.84
C LEU A 3 -28.01 -9.08 -33.15
N ASP A 4 -29.33 -8.92 -33.12
CA ASP A 4 -30.12 -8.67 -34.33
C ASP A 4 -30.18 -7.16 -34.56
N GLY A 5 -29.13 -6.63 -35.18
CA GLY A 5 -29.03 -5.23 -35.56
C GLY A 5 -27.75 -5.00 -36.33
N LYS A 6 -27.88 -4.57 -37.59
CA LYS A 6 -26.75 -4.19 -38.46
C LYS A 6 -25.78 -3.31 -37.66
N ILE A 7 -24.52 -3.74 -37.51
CA ILE A 7 -23.47 -2.92 -36.92
C ILE A 7 -23.23 -1.74 -37.87
N GLY A 8 -23.95 -0.64 -37.66
CA GLY A 8 -23.69 0.62 -38.33
C GLY A 8 -22.43 1.25 -37.73
N PHE A 9 -21.58 1.84 -38.58
CA PHE A 9 -20.40 2.61 -38.15
C PHE A 9 -20.75 3.92 -37.43
N GLU A 10 -22.04 4.24 -37.28
CA GLU A 10 -22.51 5.45 -36.63
C GLU A 10 -22.44 5.27 -35.11
N ARG A 11 -21.27 5.64 -34.58
CA ARG A 11 -20.93 5.86 -33.15
C ARG A 11 -20.50 4.60 -32.37
N LEU A 12 -19.25 4.19 -32.61
CA LEU A 12 -18.50 3.24 -31.77
C LEU A 12 -18.16 3.91 -30.42
N LEU A 13 -18.87 3.54 -29.35
CA LEU A 13 -18.61 4.00 -27.98
C LEU A 13 -18.39 2.82 -27.04
N PRO A 14 -17.61 2.99 -25.97
CA PRO A 14 -17.57 2.03 -24.87
C PRO A 14 -18.95 1.85 -24.24
N ASP A 15 -19.23 0.63 -23.76
CA ASP A 15 -20.33 0.37 -22.83
C ASP A 15 -19.92 0.82 -21.42
N TYR A 16 -20.15 2.08 -21.10
CA TYR A 16 -19.81 2.67 -19.80
C TYR A 16 -20.53 2.02 -18.61
N ALA A 17 -21.65 1.34 -18.85
CA ALA A 17 -22.37 0.62 -17.79
C ALA A 17 -21.70 -0.71 -17.45
N ALA A 18 -21.09 -1.37 -18.44
CA ALA A 18 -20.36 -2.63 -18.24
C ALA A 18 -18.95 -2.46 -17.64
N LEU A 19 -18.36 -1.26 -17.72
CA LEU A 19 -17.03 -1.00 -17.18
C LEU A 19 -16.99 -0.96 -15.65
N GLN A 20 -15.90 -1.51 -15.09
CA GLN A 20 -15.60 -1.38 -13.66
C GLN A 20 -15.44 0.09 -13.25
N SER A 21 -15.83 0.45 -12.02
CA SER A 21 -15.87 1.86 -11.58
C SER A 21 -14.51 2.55 -11.62
N TRP A 22 -13.43 1.84 -11.26
CA TRP A 22 -12.07 2.38 -11.32
C TRP A 22 -11.63 2.74 -12.75
N GLU A 23 -12.23 2.11 -13.76
CA GLU A 23 -11.86 2.26 -15.18
C GLU A 23 -12.68 3.37 -15.87
N VAL A 24 -13.65 3.95 -15.16
CA VAL A 24 -14.54 5.02 -15.65
C VAL A 24 -14.15 6.30 -14.93
N TYR A 25 -13.52 7.24 -15.61
CA TYR A 25 -12.96 8.42 -14.96
C TYR A 25 -14.04 9.29 -14.30
N SER A 26 -15.19 9.48 -14.96
CA SER A 26 -16.29 10.25 -14.39
C SER A 26 -16.95 9.61 -13.17
N ALA A 27 -16.77 8.29 -12.96
CA ALA A 27 -17.24 7.64 -11.74
C ALA A 27 -16.41 8.06 -10.51
N ASN A 28 -15.21 8.58 -10.72
CA ASN A 28 -14.25 8.95 -9.67
C ASN A 28 -13.99 10.46 -9.61
N ILE A 29 -14.86 11.29 -10.21
CA ILE A 29 -14.66 12.75 -10.25
C ILE A 29 -14.67 13.41 -8.86
N LEU A 30 -15.40 12.82 -7.89
CA LEU A 30 -15.37 13.29 -6.50
C LEU A 30 -14.04 12.96 -5.81
N THR A 31 -13.50 11.77 -6.07
CA THR A 31 -12.14 11.40 -5.63
C THR A 31 -11.11 12.33 -6.25
N GLU A 32 -11.22 12.62 -7.55
CA GLU A 32 -10.32 13.57 -8.23
C GLU A 32 -10.40 14.98 -7.65
N PHE A 33 -11.62 15.47 -7.38
CA PHE A 33 -11.83 16.75 -6.71
C PHE A 33 -11.16 16.77 -5.33
N ARG A 34 -11.37 15.72 -4.53
CA ARG A 34 -10.79 15.59 -3.18
C ARG A 34 -9.27 15.53 -3.24
N GLN A 35 -8.72 14.68 -4.11
CA GLN A 35 -7.30 14.55 -4.36
C GLN A 35 -6.65 15.90 -4.71
N MET A 36 -7.24 16.68 -5.64
CA MET A 36 -6.71 18.00 -5.98
C MET A 36 -6.82 19.03 -4.85
N HIS A 37 -7.88 18.95 -4.04
CA HIS A 37 -8.04 19.81 -2.88
C HIS A 37 -6.96 19.53 -1.82
N ASP A 38 -6.69 18.26 -1.54
CA ASP A 38 -5.71 17.79 -0.56
C ASP A 38 -4.28 18.08 -1.03
N GLU A 39 -4.06 18.03 -2.35
CA GLU A 39 -2.84 18.50 -3.02
C GLU A 39 -2.68 20.02 -3.04
N GLY A 40 -3.61 20.78 -2.43
CA GLY A 40 -3.46 22.22 -2.25
C GLY A 40 -3.90 23.07 -3.42
N ARG A 41 -4.73 22.56 -4.33
CA ARG A 41 -5.31 23.39 -5.41
C ARG A 41 -6.56 24.15 -4.95
N GLU A 42 -6.75 25.35 -5.49
CA GLU A 42 -7.95 26.18 -5.29
C GLU A 42 -9.16 25.65 -6.08
N VAL A 43 -9.63 24.45 -5.70
CA VAL A 43 -10.70 23.74 -6.41
C VAL A 43 -12.06 23.83 -5.73
N ALA A 44 -12.15 24.39 -4.51
CA ALA A 44 -13.40 24.40 -3.71
C ALA A 44 -14.63 24.93 -4.48
N LYS A 45 -14.44 25.91 -5.36
CA LYS A 45 -15.49 26.47 -6.24
C LYS A 45 -16.13 25.45 -7.20
N PHE A 46 -15.46 24.33 -7.47
CA PHE A 46 -15.91 23.27 -8.36
C PHE A 46 -16.72 22.18 -7.64
N LYS A 47 -16.84 22.22 -6.31
CA LYS A 47 -17.48 21.15 -5.51
C LYS A 47 -18.87 20.79 -5.99
N THR A 48 -19.75 21.78 -6.14
CA THR A 48 -21.13 21.54 -6.60
C THR A 48 -21.15 20.95 -8.00
N LEU A 49 -20.33 21.47 -8.92
CA LEU A 49 -20.26 20.92 -10.28
C LEU A 49 -19.78 19.47 -10.30
N ALA A 50 -18.79 19.12 -9.47
CA ALA A 50 -18.31 17.74 -9.32
C ALA A 50 -19.42 16.82 -8.80
N GLN A 51 -20.22 17.27 -7.84
CA GLN A 51 -21.37 16.52 -7.30
C GLN A 51 -22.47 16.30 -8.35
N GLU A 52 -22.81 17.33 -9.12
CA GLU A 52 -23.80 17.23 -10.19
C GLU A 52 -23.33 16.27 -11.30
N ILE A 53 -22.07 16.37 -11.73
CA ILE A 53 -21.49 15.43 -12.71
C ILE A 53 -21.51 14.01 -12.17
N ALA A 54 -21.10 13.80 -10.91
CA ALA A 54 -21.06 12.48 -10.29
C ALA A 54 -22.45 11.81 -10.24
N ALA A 55 -23.52 12.59 -10.04
CA ALA A 55 -24.90 12.11 -9.99
C ALA A 55 -25.49 11.72 -11.35
N LEU A 56 -24.88 12.14 -12.47
CA LEU A 56 -25.35 11.76 -13.81
C LEU A 56 -25.18 10.25 -14.07
N PRO A 57 -26.05 9.64 -14.90
CA PRO A 57 -25.84 8.26 -15.34
C PRO A 57 -24.54 8.14 -16.17
N ARG A 58 -23.92 6.97 -16.16
CA ARG A 58 -22.69 6.72 -16.92
C ARG A 58 -22.98 6.77 -18.43
N CYS A 59 -22.35 7.72 -19.13
CA CYS A 59 -22.42 7.88 -20.57
C CYS A 59 -21.21 8.68 -21.08
N LYS A 60 -21.07 8.79 -22.42
CA LYS A 60 -19.99 9.56 -23.04
C LYS A 60 -20.01 11.03 -22.61
N GLU A 61 -21.19 11.62 -22.52
CA GLU A 61 -21.38 13.02 -22.15
C GLU A 61 -20.93 13.28 -20.70
N LYS A 62 -21.17 12.32 -19.79
CA LYS A 62 -20.65 12.39 -18.41
C LYS A 62 -19.12 12.35 -18.38
N GLU A 63 -18.49 11.49 -19.18
CA GLU A 63 -17.02 11.47 -19.33
C GLU A 63 -16.49 12.82 -19.84
N ASP A 64 -17.09 13.39 -20.89
CA ASP A 64 -16.68 14.69 -21.43
C ASP A 64 -16.77 15.81 -20.40
N MET A 65 -17.84 15.82 -19.59
CA MET A 65 -18.01 16.79 -18.52
C MET A 65 -16.97 16.61 -17.40
N ALA A 66 -16.69 15.36 -17.01
CA ALA A 66 -15.68 15.06 -16.00
C ALA A 66 -14.26 15.43 -16.46
N GLU A 67 -13.92 15.15 -17.72
CA GLU A 67 -12.64 15.54 -18.33
C GLU A 67 -12.49 17.07 -18.37
N SER A 68 -13.52 17.77 -18.83
CA SER A 68 -13.52 19.24 -18.87
C SER A 68 -13.37 19.83 -17.46
N LEU A 69 -14.04 19.25 -16.47
CA LEU A 69 -13.91 19.68 -15.07
C LEU A 69 -12.49 19.43 -14.55
N ALA A 70 -11.93 18.24 -14.79
CA ALA A 70 -10.59 17.90 -14.35
C ALA A 70 -9.55 18.86 -14.93
N GLU A 71 -9.64 19.22 -16.21
CA GLU A 71 -8.76 20.23 -16.81
C GLU A 71 -8.87 21.59 -16.11
N LEU A 72 -10.08 22.04 -15.76
CA LEU A 72 -10.29 23.29 -15.04
C LEU A 72 -9.67 23.23 -13.64
N MET A 73 -9.80 22.10 -12.95
CA MET A 73 -9.20 21.88 -11.63
C MET A 73 -7.66 21.82 -11.71
N GLN A 74 -7.10 21.18 -12.73
CA GLN A 74 -5.64 21.13 -12.96
C GLN A 74 -5.05 22.52 -13.28
N LYS A 75 -5.82 23.39 -13.95
CA LYS A 75 -5.42 24.77 -14.24
C LYS A 75 -5.66 25.72 -13.06
N ALA A 76 -6.35 25.28 -12.00
CA ALA A 76 -6.55 26.09 -10.81
C ALA A 76 -5.20 26.35 -10.11
N PRO A 77 -4.98 27.57 -9.58
CA PRO A 77 -3.76 27.88 -8.85
C PRO A 77 -3.67 27.08 -7.55
N MET A 78 -2.46 26.98 -7.02
CA MET A 78 -2.25 26.49 -5.66
C MET A 78 -2.81 27.50 -4.66
N ARG A 79 -3.34 27.01 -3.53
CA ARG A 79 -3.77 27.87 -2.42
C ARG A 79 -2.56 28.58 -1.84
N ALA A 80 -2.72 29.87 -1.53
CA ALA A 80 -1.63 30.70 -1.01
C ALA A 80 -1.15 30.26 0.39
N ASP A 81 -2.01 29.56 1.12
CA ASP A 81 -1.75 29.03 2.46
C ASP A 81 -1.33 27.55 2.48
N TYR A 82 -1.12 26.92 1.31
CA TYR A 82 -0.69 25.53 1.24
C TYR A 82 0.76 25.38 1.73
N PRO A 83 1.01 24.69 2.87
CA PRO A 83 2.31 24.76 3.53
C PRO A 83 3.32 23.73 2.98
N TYR A 84 2.89 22.80 2.14
CA TYR A 84 3.69 21.66 1.70
C TYR A 84 4.34 21.88 0.34
N PHE A 85 5.48 21.22 0.14
CA PHE A 85 6.16 21.10 -1.14
C PHE A 85 6.41 19.62 -1.45
N GLU A 86 5.66 19.11 -2.42
CA GLU A 86 5.57 17.68 -2.72
C GLU A 86 5.90 17.42 -4.21
N PRO A 87 7.19 17.41 -4.59
CA PRO A 87 7.61 17.06 -5.95
C PRO A 87 7.55 15.55 -6.21
N SER A 88 7.15 15.12 -7.41
CA SER A 88 7.21 13.71 -7.81
C SER A 88 8.51 13.33 -8.52
N ASP A 89 9.29 14.31 -8.96
CA ASP A 89 10.58 14.10 -9.63
C ASP A 89 11.66 13.69 -8.62
N LEU A 90 12.47 12.68 -8.94
CA LEU A 90 13.47 12.13 -8.02
C LEU A 90 14.51 13.16 -7.58
N ASP A 91 15.01 13.99 -8.50
CA ASP A 91 16.04 14.97 -8.18
C ASP A 91 15.48 16.07 -7.29
N GLU A 92 14.23 16.49 -7.53
CA GLU A 92 13.54 17.43 -6.65
C GLU A 92 13.23 16.83 -5.28
N ILE A 93 12.83 15.56 -5.20
CA ILE A 93 12.67 14.85 -3.92
C ILE A 93 13.99 14.88 -3.17
N ARG A 94 15.09 14.48 -3.81
CA ARG A 94 16.43 14.41 -3.19
C ARG A 94 16.89 15.74 -2.60
N LYS A 95 16.60 16.85 -3.28
CA LYS A 95 16.94 18.22 -2.85
C LYS A 95 16.16 18.67 -1.61
N HIS A 96 14.97 18.11 -1.37
CA HIS A 96 14.05 18.53 -0.32
C HIS A 96 13.91 17.51 0.82
N ARG A 97 14.73 16.45 0.82
CA ARG A 97 14.90 15.55 1.96
C ARG A 97 15.48 16.29 3.17
N PRO A 98 15.27 15.78 4.41
CA PRO A 98 15.93 16.31 5.59
C PRO A 98 17.46 16.36 5.43
N ALA A 99 18.08 17.43 5.93
CA ALA A 99 19.53 17.59 5.87
C ALA A 99 20.29 16.63 6.81
N ASP A 100 19.71 16.32 7.97
CA ASP A 100 20.29 15.41 8.95
C ASP A 100 19.87 13.97 8.66
N ARG A 101 20.72 13.24 7.92
CA ARG A 101 20.51 11.85 7.55
C ARG A 101 21.49 10.93 8.26
N LYS A 102 20.95 9.96 9.00
CA LYS A 102 21.76 8.93 9.65
C LYS A 102 22.37 8.00 8.60
N THR A 103 23.66 7.73 8.72
CA THR A 103 24.34 6.71 7.91
C THR A 103 24.15 5.32 8.52
N PHE A 104 23.80 4.35 7.69
CA PHE A 104 23.70 2.95 8.07
C PHE A 104 24.89 2.19 7.48
N SER A 105 25.47 1.28 8.28
CA SER A 105 26.60 0.46 7.82
C SER A 105 26.08 -0.77 7.10
N ALA A 106 26.83 -1.22 6.09
CA ALA A 106 26.57 -2.49 5.43
C ALA A 106 26.53 -3.66 6.45
N PRO A 107 25.73 -4.71 6.18
CA PRO A 107 25.61 -5.87 7.06
C PRO A 107 26.97 -6.55 7.25
N LYS A 108 27.33 -6.82 8.50
CA LYS A 108 28.62 -7.44 8.86
C LYS A 108 28.65 -8.96 8.68
N ASN A 109 27.49 -9.62 8.67
CA ASN A 109 27.38 -11.07 8.66
C ASN A 109 26.25 -11.51 7.71
N LYS A 110 26.60 -12.33 6.72
CA LYS A 110 25.65 -12.84 5.70
C LYS A 110 24.60 -13.80 6.27
N GLU A 111 24.95 -14.62 7.26
CA GLU A 111 24.00 -15.56 7.89
C GLU A 111 22.96 -14.79 8.73
N SER A 112 23.40 -13.79 9.49
CA SER A 112 22.48 -12.92 10.23
C SER A 112 21.57 -12.14 9.29
N LEU A 113 22.11 -11.60 8.19
CA LEU A 113 21.31 -10.92 7.18
C LEU A 113 20.28 -11.84 6.54
N ARG A 114 20.67 -13.07 6.19
CA ARG A 114 19.74 -14.08 5.65
C ARG A 114 18.59 -14.38 6.61
N GLU A 115 18.89 -14.48 7.90
CA GLU A 115 17.89 -14.74 8.94
C GLU A 115 16.93 -13.55 9.13
N ARG A 116 17.41 -12.31 8.99
CA ARG A 116 16.59 -11.10 8.91
C ARG A 116 15.70 -11.06 7.66
N ILE A 117 16.24 -11.33 6.48
CA ILE A 117 15.48 -11.39 5.23
C ILE A 117 14.40 -12.47 5.28
N GLN A 118 14.72 -13.64 5.83
CA GLN A 118 13.71 -14.68 6.06
C GLN A 118 12.62 -14.18 7.03
N GLY A 119 13.00 -13.43 8.07
CA GLY A 119 12.06 -12.79 9.00
C GLY A 119 11.16 -11.79 8.30
N ALA A 120 11.69 -10.98 7.39
CA ALA A 120 10.91 -10.02 6.61
C ALA A 120 9.87 -10.70 5.72
N TRP A 121 10.26 -11.75 4.99
CA TRP A 121 9.33 -12.52 4.16
C TRP A 121 8.23 -13.21 4.99
N LEU A 122 8.60 -13.90 6.07
CA LEU A 122 7.64 -14.55 6.96
C LEU A 122 6.72 -13.54 7.63
N GLY A 123 7.28 -12.43 8.11
CA GLY A 123 6.57 -11.36 8.79
C GLY A 123 5.57 -10.67 7.86
N ARG A 124 5.96 -10.39 6.62
CA ARG A 124 5.07 -9.84 5.59
C ARG A 124 3.86 -10.74 5.34
N ILE A 125 4.10 -12.04 5.13
CA ILE A 125 3.03 -13.02 4.87
C ILE A 125 2.11 -13.17 6.09
N ALA A 126 2.68 -13.28 7.29
CA ALA A 126 1.91 -13.43 8.53
C ALA A 126 1.06 -12.19 8.84
N GLY A 127 1.64 -11.00 8.67
CA GLY A 127 0.94 -9.72 8.85
C GLY A 127 -0.18 -9.52 7.83
N CYS A 128 0.07 -9.80 6.55
CA CYS A 128 -0.95 -9.79 5.51
C CYS A 128 -2.09 -10.76 5.85
N LEU A 129 -1.76 -12.01 6.21
CA LEU A 129 -2.74 -13.03 6.58
C LEU A 129 -3.59 -12.65 7.80
N LEU A 130 -3.07 -11.82 8.71
CA LEU A 130 -3.83 -11.34 9.86
C LEU A 130 -4.95 -10.38 9.44
N GLY A 131 -4.66 -9.46 8.52
CA GLY A 131 -5.64 -8.49 8.02
C GLY A 131 -6.52 -9.00 6.89
N LYS A 132 -6.01 -9.86 6.00
CA LYS A 132 -6.68 -10.26 4.75
C LYS A 132 -8.10 -10.82 4.93
N PRO A 133 -8.38 -11.70 5.92
CA PRO A 133 -9.74 -12.21 6.13
C PRO A 133 -10.76 -11.13 6.51
N ILE A 134 -10.27 -9.99 7.01
CA ILE A 134 -11.06 -8.85 7.48
C ILE A 134 -10.76 -7.56 6.70
N GLU A 135 -10.13 -7.65 5.53
CA GLU A 135 -9.88 -6.51 4.64
C GLU A 135 -11.21 -5.79 4.33
N GLY A 136 -11.25 -4.49 4.64
CA GLY A 136 -12.44 -3.63 4.50
C GLY A 136 -13.43 -3.69 5.67
N ILE A 137 -13.14 -4.40 6.76
CA ILE A 137 -13.95 -4.35 7.98
C ILE A 137 -13.90 -2.95 8.59
N ARG A 138 -15.00 -2.50 9.20
CA ARG A 138 -15.04 -1.23 9.94
C ARG A 138 -14.55 -1.40 11.36
N PHE A 139 -13.92 -0.37 11.92
CA PHE A 139 -13.32 -0.39 13.24
C PHE A 139 -14.29 -0.85 14.34
N HIS A 140 -15.55 -0.41 14.29
CA HIS A 140 -16.57 -0.83 15.26
C HIS A 140 -16.94 -2.32 15.14
N GLU A 141 -17.04 -2.86 13.92
CA GLU A 141 -17.34 -4.29 13.69
C GLU A 141 -16.14 -5.16 14.06
N LEU A 142 -14.91 -4.71 13.75
CA LEU A 142 -13.68 -5.37 14.18
C LEU A 142 -13.63 -5.48 15.71
N ASN A 143 -13.82 -4.37 16.41
CA ASN A 143 -13.82 -4.39 17.87
C ASN A 143 -14.94 -5.27 18.45
N TYR A 144 -16.11 -5.28 17.82
CA TYR A 144 -17.20 -6.18 18.19
C TYR A 144 -16.77 -7.66 18.09
N ILE A 145 -16.26 -8.11 16.95
CA ILE A 145 -15.85 -9.52 16.79
C ILE A 145 -14.70 -9.91 17.73
N LEU A 146 -13.76 -8.99 17.97
CA LEU A 146 -12.66 -9.23 18.91
C LEU A 146 -13.17 -9.38 20.34
N GLN A 147 -14.17 -8.60 20.75
CA GLN A 147 -14.78 -8.74 22.08
C GLN A 147 -15.54 -10.06 22.21
N GLN A 148 -16.32 -10.44 21.21
CA GLN A 148 -17.10 -11.69 21.25
C GLN A 148 -16.22 -12.95 21.28
N THR A 149 -15.04 -12.89 20.67
CA THR A 149 -14.08 -14.01 20.61
C THR A 149 -13.03 -14.00 21.73
N GLY A 150 -13.12 -13.04 22.67
CA GLY A 150 -12.11 -12.90 23.74
C GLY A 150 -10.73 -12.49 23.22
N ASN A 151 -10.66 -11.93 22.02
CA ASN A 151 -9.44 -11.49 21.33
C ASN A 151 -9.33 -9.95 21.30
N TYR A 152 -9.92 -9.24 22.27
CA TYR A 152 -9.78 -7.79 22.44
C TYR A 152 -8.79 -7.44 23.57
N PRO A 153 -7.82 -6.51 23.35
CA PRO A 153 -7.35 -6.07 22.03
C PRO A 153 -6.80 -7.27 21.22
N LEU A 154 -6.65 -7.10 19.90
CA LEU A 154 -6.16 -8.15 18.99
C LEU A 154 -4.81 -8.69 19.50
N LYS A 155 -4.72 -10.01 19.70
CA LYS A 155 -3.51 -10.68 20.23
C LYS A 155 -3.05 -11.88 19.40
N ARG A 156 -3.90 -12.37 18.51
CA ARG A 156 -3.71 -13.56 17.68
C ARG A 156 -4.62 -13.49 16.46
N TYR A 157 -4.39 -14.35 15.48
CA TYR A 157 -5.31 -14.54 14.36
C TYR A 157 -6.76 -14.74 14.83
N ILE A 158 -7.67 -14.13 14.07
CA ILE A 158 -9.10 -14.45 14.13
C ILE A 158 -9.30 -15.80 13.46
N ARG A 159 -10.07 -16.68 14.09
CA ARG A 159 -10.33 -18.04 13.62
C ARG A 159 -11.78 -18.19 13.17
N ALA A 160 -12.01 -18.97 12.12
CA ALA A 160 -13.36 -19.24 11.62
C ALA A 160 -14.20 -20.02 12.63
N ASP A 161 -13.59 -20.96 13.36
CA ASP A 161 -14.27 -21.78 14.38
C ASP A 161 -14.79 -20.99 15.59
N GLU A 162 -14.31 -19.75 15.78
CA GLU A 162 -14.77 -18.83 16.84
C GLU A 162 -15.89 -17.90 16.39
N LEU A 163 -16.15 -17.80 15.08
CA LEU A 163 -17.18 -16.93 14.51
C LEU A 163 -18.52 -17.65 14.45
N THR A 164 -19.28 -17.60 15.54
CA THR A 164 -20.61 -18.20 15.61
C THR A 164 -21.61 -17.51 14.68
N GLU A 165 -22.72 -18.17 14.38
CA GLU A 165 -23.79 -17.61 13.55
C GLU A 165 -24.41 -16.34 14.16
N GLU A 166 -24.45 -16.23 15.49
CA GLU A 166 -24.85 -15.01 16.21
C GLU A 166 -23.87 -13.85 15.97
N ILE A 167 -22.56 -14.10 16.03
CA ILE A 167 -21.53 -13.09 15.75
C ILE A 167 -21.63 -12.64 14.29
N ILE A 168 -21.73 -13.59 13.37
CA ILE A 168 -21.78 -13.33 11.93
C ILE A 168 -23.03 -12.53 11.55
N SER A 169 -24.19 -12.88 12.11
CA SER A 169 -25.46 -12.18 11.81
C SER A 169 -25.55 -10.78 12.41
N ALA A 170 -24.72 -10.46 13.40
CA ALA A 170 -24.62 -9.13 13.98
C ALA A 170 -23.72 -8.17 13.18
N CYS A 171 -22.95 -8.67 12.21
CA CYS A 171 -22.07 -7.86 11.36
C CYS A 171 -22.67 -7.66 9.96
N SER A 172 -22.52 -6.45 9.44
CA SER A 172 -22.70 -6.14 8.02
C SER A 172 -21.53 -6.63 7.16
N PHE A 173 -20.32 -6.69 7.74
CA PHE A 173 -19.14 -7.22 7.08
C PHE A 173 -19.28 -8.73 6.80
N LYS A 174 -18.98 -9.13 5.55
CA LYS A 174 -19.08 -10.53 5.14
C LYS A 174 -17.92 -11.36 5.68
N LEU A 175 -18.16 -12.04 6.80
CA LEU A 175 -17.19 -12.92 7.46
C LEU A 175 -17.12 -14.34 6.85
N ARG A 176 -18.21 -14.86 6.27
CA ARG A 176 -18.23 -16.24 5.74
C ARG A 176 -17.35 -16.42 4.50
N GLY A 177 -16.63 -17.54 4.46
CA GLY A 177 -15.83 -17.97 3.32
C GLY A 177 -14.53 -17.19 3.10
N ARG A 178 -14.09 -16.46 4.13
CA ARG A 178 -12.79 -15.77 4.16
C ARG A 178 -11.69 -16.76 4.58
N CYS A 179 -10.44 -16.43 4.26
CA CYS A 179 -9.27 -17.28 4.45
C CYS A 179 -8.68 -17.18 5.87
N PHE A 180 -9.48 -17.48 6.89
CA PHE A 180 -8.99 -17.51 8.28
C PHE A 180 -7.93 -18.58 8.48
N VAL A 181 -7.06 -18.39 9.48
CA VAL A 181 -5.85 -19.19 9.69
C VAL A 181 -6.11 -20.70 9.83
N ASP A 182 -7.26 -21.07 10.41
CA ASP A 182 -7.71 -22.43 10.66
C ASP A 182 -8.40 -23.09 9.45
N THR A 183 -8.53 -22.36 8.35
CA THR A 183 -9.18 -22.80 7.10
C THR A 183 -8.21 -22.95 5.92
N ILE A 184 -6.92 -22.66 6.13
CA ILE A 184 -5.88 -22.68 5.11
C ILE A 184 -4.76 -23.67 5.46
N GLN A 185 -3.94 -24.00 4.47
CA GLN A 185 -2.71 -24.79 4.62
C GLN A 185 -1.48 -24.14 3.98
N ILE A 186 -1.74 -23.15 3.13
CA ILE A 186 -0.79 -22.34 2.36
C ILE A 186 -1.30 -20.90 2.47
N ALA A 187 -0.40 -19.92 2.54
CA ALA A 187 -0.81 -18.53 2.58
C ALA A 187 -1.51 -18.20 1.25
N PRO A 188 -2.76 -17.71 1.26
CA PRO A 188 -3.45 -17.33 0.05
C PRO A 188 -2.74 -16.13 -0.60
N PHE A 189 -2.90 -16.02 -1.91
CA PHE A 189 -2.37 -14.87 -2.64
C PHE A 189 -3.06 -13.58 -2.20
N ASP A 190 -2.33 -12.49 -2.34
CA ASP A 190 -2.76 -11.14 -2.04
C ASP A 190 -1.96 -10.17 -2.93
N ASP A 191 -2.48 -9.00 -3.29
CA ASP A 191 -1.68 -8.04 -4.06
C ASP A 191 -0.45 -7.55 -3.29
N ASP A 192 -0.54 -7.38 -1.97
CA ASP A 192 0.60 -7.10 -1.09
C ASP A 192 1.75 -8.09 -1.33
N THR A 193 1.43 -9.38 -1.35
CA THR A 193 2.43 -10.43 -1.49
C THR A 193 2.84 -10.66 -2.94
N ASN A 194 1.89 -10.55 -3.88
CA ASN A 194 2.13 -10.71 -5.31
C ASN A 194 3.12 -9.68 -5.84
N TYR A 195 3.00 -8.39 -5.49
CA TYR A 195 3.96 -7.39 -5.95
C TYR A 195 5.37 -7.66 -5.43
N THR A 196 5.49 -8.11 -4.19
CA THR A 196 6.81 -8.45 -3.61
C THR A 196 7.43 -9.64 -4.33
N VAL A 197 6.64 -10.67 -4.64
CA VAL A 197 7.09 -11.83 -5.44
C VAL A 197 7.37 -11.43 -6.89
N MET A 198 6.59 -10.53 -7.48
CA MET A 198 6.81 -10.01 -8.83
C MET A 198 8.14 -9.24 -8.90
N ALA A 199 8.40 -8.37 -7.93
CA ALA A 199 9.66 -7.65 -7.83
C ALA A 199 10.85 -8.62 -7.78
N ALA A 200 10.73 -9.68 -6.98
CA ALA A 200 11.75 -10.72 -6.88
C ALA A 200 11.94 -11.51 -8.18
N CYS A 201 10.90 -12.20 -8.63
CA CYS A 201 11.00 -13.27 -9.61
C CYS A 201 10.83 -12.80 -11.06
N LYS A 202 10.33 -11.57 -11.29
CA LYS A 202 10.00 -11.08 -12.63
C LYS A 202 10.61 -9.73 -12.96
N LEU A 203 10.75 -8.82 -11.99
CA LEU A 203 11.41 -7.54 -12.23
C LEU A 203 12.92 -7.66 -12.13
N ILE A 204 13.44 -7.95 -10.93
CA ILE A 204 14.89 -7.97 -10.70
C ILE A 204 15.57 -9.14 -11.40
N ASP A 205 14.96 -10.33 -11.42
CA ASP A 205 15.53 -11.51 -12.07
C ASP A 205 15.64 -11.36 -13.60
N VAL A 206 14.73 -10.60 -14.23
CA VAL A 206 14.69 -10.42 -15.70
C VAL A 206 15.40 -9.15 -16.15
N TYR A 207 15.15 -8.03 -15.47
CA TYR A 207 15.63 -6.70 -15.87
C TYR A 207 16.84 -6.22 -15.06
N GLY A 208 17.17 -6.90 -13.97
CA GLY A 208 18.27 -6.52 -13.08
C GLY A 208 17.96 -5.33 -12.16
N ARG A 209 18.95 -4.94 -11.37
CA ARG A 209 18.83 -3.85 -10.37
C ARG A 209 18.76 -2.45 -11.00
N ASP A 210 19.19 -2.31 -12.25
CA ASP A 210 19.17 -1.05 -13.00
C ASP A 210 17.89 -0.87 -13.83
N PHE A 211 16.82 -1.60 -13.50
CA PHE A 211 15.53 -1.50 -14.18
C PHE A 211 15.03 -0.06 -14.27
N THR A 212 14.30 0.24 -15.34
CA THR A 212 13.66 1.55 -15.56
C THR A 212 12.15 1.48 -15.26
N PRO A 213 11.47 2.63 -15.06
CA PRO A 213 10.00 2.64 -14.97
C PRO A 213 9.30 1.98 -16.16
N ALA A 214 9.88 2.05 -17.37
CA ALA A 214 9.34 1.39 -18.55
C ALA A 214 9.43 -0.15 -18.44
N ASP A 215 10.47 -0.67 -17.79
CA ASP A 215 10.63 -2.11 -17.55
C ASP A 215 9.62 -2.63 -16.53
N VAL A 216 9.29 -1.82 -15.52
CA VAL A 216 8.20 -2.14 -14.57
C VAL A 216 6.86 -2.25 -15.30
N ALA A 217 6.53 -1.29 -16.18
CA ALA A 217 5.30 -1.33 -16.95
C ALA A 217 5.22 -2.58 -17.86
N ARG A 218 6.34 -2.98 -18.49
CA ARG A 218 6.42 -4.23 -19.26
C ARG A 218 6.25 -5.46 -18.38
N CYS A 219 6.95 -5.50 -17.25
CA CYS A 219 6.84 -6.55 -16.25
C CYS A 219 5.38 -6.76 -15.84
N TRP A 220 4.62 -5.68 -15.61
CA TRP A 220 3.21 -5.77 -15.24
C TRP A 220 2.34 -6.43 -16.31
N VAL A 221 2.51 -6.04 -17.57
CA VAL A 221 1.77 -6.65 -18.70
C VAL A 221 2.05 -8.15 -18.79
N ASP A 222 3.30 -8.55 -18.58
CA ASP A 222 3.75 -9.94 -18.74
C ASP A 222 3.47 -10.82 -17.52
N SER A 223 3.16 -10.23 -16.36
CA SER A 223 3.13 -10.94 -15.08
C SER A 223 1.77 -11.45 -14.66
N GLN A 224 0.69 -10.68 -14.88
CA GLN A 224 -0.65 -11.00 -14.38
C GLN A 224 -1.72 -10.19 -15.14
N PRO A 225 -3.00 -10.59 -15.12
CA PRO A 225 -4.02 -9.89 -15.90
C PRO A 225 -4.32 -8.52 -15.28
N LYS A 226 -4.86 -7.61 -16.09
CA LYS A 226 -5.41 -6.30 -15.65
C LYS A 226 -6.20 -6.43 -14.34
N ASN A 227 -6.99 -7.50 -14.20
CA ASN A 227 -7.87 -7.74 -13.06
C ASN A 227 -7.19 -7.95 -11.70
N ALA A 228 -5.87 -8.11 -11.65
CA ALA A 228 -5.11 -8.22 -10.41
C ALA A 228 -4.60 -6.87 -9.85
N TYR A 229 -4.70 -5.78 -10.61
CA TYR A 229 -4.21 -4.45 -10.19
C TYR A 229 -5.33 -3.63 -9.54
N CYS A 230 -5.16 -3.01 -8.39
CA CYS A 230 -6.24 -2.22 -7.77
C CYS A 230 -6.20 -0.75 -8.22
N THR A 231 -7.30 -0.02 -8.10
CA THR A 231 -7.35 1.47 -8.11
C THR A 231 -6.34 2.21 -9.03
N ALA A 232 -5.26 2.80 -8.48
CA ALA A 232 -4.26 3.57 -9.21
C ALA A 232 -3.49 2.71 -10.22
N GLU A 233 -3.14 1.50 -9.82
CA GLU A 233 -2.43 0.51 -10.62
C GLU A 233 -3.28 0.02 -11.78
N ARG A 234 -4.59 -0.15 -11.55
CA ARG A 234 -5.56 -0.50 -12.59
C ARG A 234 -5.57 0.56 -13.69
N VAL A 235 -5.67 1.82 -13.29
CA VAL A 235 -5.72 2.96 -14.20
C VAL A 235 -4.38 3.09 -14.94
N ALA A 236 -3.26 2.99 -14.22
CA ALA A 236 -1.92 3.01 -14.80
C ALA A 236 -1.72 1.89 -15.83
N PHE A 237 -2.18 0.67 -15.52
CA PHE A 237 -2.14 -0.47 -16.43
C PHE A 237 -2.85 -0.18 -17.74
N ILE A 238 -4.09 0.33 -17.66
CA ILE A 238 -4.85 0.73 -18.83
C ILE A 238 -4.13 1.84 -19.61
N ASN A 239 -3.54 2.80 -18.90
CA ASN A 239 -2.86 3.94 -19.50
C ASN A 239 -1.64 3.53 -20.33
N PHE A 240 -0.72 2.72 -19.79
CA PHE A 240 0.45 2.30 -20.56
C PHE A 240 0.11 1.28 -21.66
N VAL A 241 -0.94 0.47 -21.50
CA VAL A 241 -1.48 -0.36 -22.60
C VAL A 241 -2.02 0.51 -23.74
N ASN A 242 -2.56 1.68 -23.42
CA ASN A 242 -3.02 2.69 -24.38
C ASN A 242 -1.91 3.66 -24.84
N GLY A 243 -0.64 3.42 -24.48
CA GLY A 243 0.51 4.18 -24.95
C GLY A 243 0.91 5.40 -24.10
N TYR A 244 0.24 5.65 -22.98
CA TYR A 244 0.67 6.64 -21.99
C TYR A 244 1.73 5.99 -21.08
N TYR A 245 2.99 6.03 -21.47
CA TYR A 245 4.08 5.44 -20.68
C TYR A 245 4.42 6.27 -19.42
N PRO A 246 5.09 5.66 -18.43
CA PRO A 246 5.57 6.38 -17.24
C PRO A 246 6.40 7.63 -17.60
N PRO A 247 6.27 8.73 -16.85
CA PRO A 247 5.40 8.89 -15.67
C PRO A 247 3.95 9.29 -16.01
N TYR A 248 3.60 9.47 -17.28
CA TYR A 248 2.26 9.93 -17.68
C TYR A 248 1.15 8.93 -17.35
N SER A 249 1.47 7.63 -17.31
CA SER A 249 0.56 6.57 -16.85
C SER A 249 0.02 6.81 -15.44
N ALA A 250 0.80 7.43 -14.56
CA ALA A 250 0.41 7.73 -13.19
C ALA A 250 -0.54 8.94 -13.07
N ILE A 251 -0.56 9.81 -14.09
CA ILE A 251 -1.24 11.12 -14.03
C ILE A 251 -2.53 11.10 -14.84
N TYR A 252 -2.49 10.53 -16.05
CA TYR A 252 -3.61 10.60 -16.98
C TYR A 252 -4.84 9.91 -16.41
N LYS A 253 -5.86 10.71 -16.06
CA LYS A 253 -7.16 10.24 -15.51
C LYS A 253 -7.04 9.32 -14.28
N ASN A 254 -5.97 9.45 -13.51
CA ASN A 254 -5.76 8.64 -12.32
C ASN A 254 -6.09 9.45 -11.05
N ALA A 255 -7.31 9.24 -10.54
CA ALA A 255 -7.80 9.90 -9.33
C ALA A 255 -7.22 9.31 -8.04
N PHE A 256 -6.55 8.16 -8.11
CA PHE A 256 -6.09 7.36 -6.96
C PHE A 256 -4.58 7.49 -6.72
N ARG A 257 -3.92 8.42 -7.39
CA ARG A 257 -2.45 8.54 -7.50
C ARG A 257 -1.66 8.76 -6.19
N GLU A 258 -2.34 9.03 -5.07
CA GLU A 258 -1.75 9.07 -3.70
C GLU A 258 -2.38 8.02 -2.77
N TRP A 259 -3.00 6.98 -3.33
CA TRP A 259 -3.49 5.84 -2.54
C TRP A 259 -2.33 4.88 -2.23
N ILE A 260 -2.60 3.95 -1.31
CA ILE A 260 -1.60 3.13 -0.63
C ILE A 260 -0.85 2.15 -1.54
N GLY A 261 -1.36 1.83 -2.71
CA GLY A 261 -0.91 0.68 -3.48
C GLY A 261 0.53 0.77 -4.03
N ALA A 262 1.16 1.96 -4.10
CA ALA A 262 2.61 2.04 -4.25
C ALA A 262 3.35 1.53 -3.00
N GLN A 263 2.96 1.96 -1.80
CA GLN A 263 3.61 1.61 -0.55
C GLN A 263 3.78 0.10 -0.34
N ILE A 264 2.76 -0.68 -0.72
CA ILE A 264 2.73 -2.14 -0.52
C ILE A 264 3.73 -2.90 -1.41
N ARG A 265 4.39 -2.23 -2.36
CA ARG A 265 5.34 -2.84 -3.31
C ARG A 265 6.79 -2.64 -2.90
N GLY A 266 7.04 -1.65 -2.03
CA GLY A 266 8.38 -1.14 -1.73
C GLY A 266 9.29 -2.13 -1.00
N ASP A 267 8.73 -3.13 -0.33
CA ASP A 267 9.46 -4.01 0.59
C ASP A 267 10.68 -4.66 -0.05
N TYR A 268 10.50 -5.21 -1.25
CA TYR A 268 11.55 -5.97 -1.91
C TYR A 268 12.79 -5.12 -2.20
N PHE A 269 12.60 -3.84 -2.52
CA PHE A 269 13.70 -2.91 -2.74
C PHE A 269 14.48 -2.62 -1.46
N GLY A 270 13.83 -2.65 -0.29
CA GLY A 270 14.53 -2.62 1.00
C GLY A 270 15.30 -3.91 1.27
N TYR A 271 14.72 -5.07 0.96
CA TYR A 271 15.34 -6.38 1.20
C TYR A 271 16.69 -6.55 0.50
N ILE A 272 16.81 -6.01 -0.72
CA ILE A 272 18.02 -6.15 -1.56
C ILE A 272 19.01 -4.98 -1.41
N ASN A 273 18.77 -4.06 -0.48
CA ASN A 273 19.63 -2.88 -0.21
C ASN A 273 19.95 -2.70 1.28
N PRO A 274 20.44 -3.74 1.99
CA PRO A 274 20.66 -3.68 3.44
C PRO A 274 21.69 -2.60 3.81
N GLY A 275 21.26 -1.63 4.62
CA GLY A 275 22.06 -0.48 5.03
C GLY A 275 22.20 0.63 3.98
N ASN A 276 21.50 0.56 2.84
CA ASN A 276 21.49 1.60 1.82
C ASN A 276 20.06 2.12 1.55
N PRO A 277 19.51 2.95 2.47
CA PRO A 277 18.15 3.47 2.33
C PRO A 277 17.96 4.33 1.07
N GLU A 278 18.98 5.07 0.64
CA GLU A 278 18.91 5.93 -0.55
C GLU A 278 18.74 5.13 -1.84
N LEU A 279 19.48 4.03 -2.01
CA LEU A 279 19.31 3.16 -3.18
C LEU A 279 17.98 2.39 -3.14
N ALA A 280 17.54 1.96 -1.95
CA ALA A 280 16.23 1.34 -1.77
C ALA A 280 15.09 2.29 -2.18
N ALA A 281 15.13 3.53 -1.72
CA ALA A 281 14.17 4.57 -2.06
C ALA A 281 14.23 4.95 -3.55
N GLU A 282 15.40 4.99 -4.16
CA GLU A 282 15.53 5.22 -5.60
C GLU A 282 14.86 4.11 -6.43
N MET A 283 15.07 2.84 -6.09
CA MET A 283 14.43 1.72 -6.80
C MET A 283 12.91 1.75 -6.61
N ALA A 284 12.45 2.01 -5.38
CA ALA A 284 11.03 2.25 -5.08
C ALA A 284 10.45 3.42 -5.89
N TRP A 285 11.17 4.53 -6.06
CA TRP A 285 10.70 5.64 -6.89
C TRP A 285 10.49 5.21 -8.36
N ARG A 286 11.41 4.40 -8.92
CA ARG A 286 11.28 3.91 -10.29
C ARG A 286 10.01 3.06 -10.45
N ASP A 287 9.71 2.20 -9.48
CA ASP A 287 8.49 1.38 -9.44
C ASP A 287 7.22 2.17 -9.13
N ALA A 288 7.26 3.14 -8.22
CA ALA A 288 6.13 4.00 -7.87
C ALA A 288 5.68 4.92 -9.01
N SER A 289 6.65 5.48 -9.75
CA SER A 289 6.40 6.50 -10.78
C SER A 289 5.54 6.05 -11.95
N ILE A 290 5.29 4.74 -12.10
CA ILE A 290 4.42 4.22 -13.17
C ILE A 290 2.94 4.41 -12.86
N SER A 291 2.55 4.48 -11.58
CA SER A 291 1.16 4.50 -11.15
C SER A 291 0.81 5.59 -10.14
N HIS A 292 1.80 6.14 -9.44
CA HIS A 292 1.60 7.09 -8.35
C HIS A 292 2.40 8.38 -8.52
N VAL A 293 2.02 9.40 -7.73
CA VAL A 293 2.72 10.69 -7.60
C VAL A 293 2.80 11.07 -6.11
N LYS A 294 3.64 12.06 -5.77
CA LYS A 294 3.64 12.70 -4.43
C LYS A 294 3.60 11.70 -3.28
N ASN A 295 2.64 11.79 -2.35
CA ASN A 295 2.57 10.91 -1.18
C ASN A 295 2.43 9.42 -1.53
N GLY A 296 1.87 9.07 -2.69
CA GLY A 296 1.89 7.69 -3.16
C GLY A 296 3.31 7.18 -3.43
N ILE A 297 4.14 7.99 -4.12
CA ILE A 297 5.57 7.71 -4.30
C ILE A 297 6.29 7.68 -2.95
N TYR A 298 6.00 8.65 -2.07
CA TYR A 298 6.70 8.78 -0.80
C TYR A 298 6.42 7.59 0.13
N GLY A 299 5.22 7.01 0.11
CA GLY A 299 4.91 5.80 0.87
C GLY A 299 5.84 4.64 0.51
N GLU A 300 6.03 4.40 -0.79
CA GLU A 300 6.90 3.32 -1.26
C GLU A 300 8.37 3.58 -0.94
N MET A 301 8.84 4.80 -1.17
CA MET A 301 10.20 5.23 -0.82
C MET A 301 10.48 5.08 0.68
N PHE A 302 9.52 5.52 1.52
CA PHE A 302 9.58 5.43 2.97
C PHE A 302 9.72 3.97 3.44
N VAL A 303 8.86 3.07 2.95
CA VAL A 303 8.88 1.65 3.34
C VAL A 303 10.15 0.94 2.87
N ALA A 304 10.56 1.14 1.63
CA ALA A 304 11.78 0.54 1.09
C ALA A 304 13.02 0.98 1.91
N ALA A 305 13.12 2.28 2.22
CA ALA A 305 14.19 2.82 3.04
C ALA A 305 14.15 2.31 4.49
N MET A 306 12.98 2.20 5.12
CA MET A 306 12.85 1.57 6.45
C MET A 306 13.39 0.15 6.46
N LEU A 307 13.03 -0.68 5.47
CA LEU A 307 13.46 -2.07 5.41
C LEU A 307 14.97 -2.22 5.16
N ALA A 308 15.54 -1.36 4.31
CA ALA A 308 16.99 -1.25 4.17
C ALA A 308 17.68 -0.92 5.50
N CYS A 309 17.09 -0.04 6.32
CA CYS A 309 17.60 0.29 7.65
C CYS A 309 17.43 -0.87 8.65
N ALA A 310 16.25 -1.51 8.68
CA ALA A 310 15.92 -2.61 9.59
C ALA A 310 16.81 -3.85 9.39
N ALA A 311 17.33 -4.04 8.17
CA ALA A 311 18.29 -5.10 7.88
C ALA A 311 19.61 -4.98 8.65
N VAL A 312 19.94 -3.79 9.18
CA VAL A 312 21.22 -3.50 9.85
C VAL A 312 21.10 -2.71 11.16
N CYS A 313 19.87 -2.43 11.63
CA CYS A 313 19.60 -1.60 12.80
C CYS A 313 18.52 -2.25 13.70
N ASP A 314 18.77 -2.28 15.01
CA ASP A 314 17.85 -2.84 16.01
C ASP A 314 16.99 -1.77 16.71
N ASP A 315 17.28 -0.50 16.45
CA ASP A 315 16.53 0.64 16.97
C ASP A 315 15.41 1.02 16.00
N ILE A 316 14.16 0.74 16.39
CA ILE A 316 12.98 0.97 15.56
C ILE A 316 12.75 2.46 15.26
N GLU A 317 13.09 3.36 16.18
CA GLU A 317 12.96 4.79 15.92
C GLU A 317 13.97 5.23 14.86
N ALA A 318 15.19 4.73 14.93
CA ALA A 318 16.19 4.99 13.89
C ALA A 318 15.79 4.41 12.54
N VAL A 319 15.11 3.27 12.51
CA VAL A 319 14.57 2.66 11.28
C VAL A 319 13.53 3.56 10.65
N ILE A 320 12.52 4.00 11.41
CA ILE A 320 11.45 4.87 10.90
C ILE A 320 12.03 6.23 10.45
N LYS A 321 12.94 6.83 11.24
CA LYS A 321 13.65 8.07 10.86
C LYS A 321 14.51 7.88 9.61
N GLY A 322 15.12 6.71 9.42
CA GLY A 322 15.84 6.35 8.20
C GLY A 322 14.92 6.34 6.98
N GLY A 323 13.71 5.78 7.10
CA GLY A 323 12.69 5.88 6.06
C GLY A 323 12.30 7.33 5.74
N LEU A 324 11.99 8.12 6.77
CA LEU A 324 11.61 9.53 6.62
C LEU A 324 12.72 10.39 6.01
N SER A 325 13.98 9.99 6.18
CA SER A 325 15.13 10.72 5.61
C SER A 325 15.21 10.65 4.09
N GLU A 326 14.40 9.80 3.45
CA GLU A 326 14.40 9.57 2.00
C GLU A 326 13.21 10.22 1.26
N ILE A 327 12.33 10.95 1.96
CA ILE A 327 11.18 11.68 1.39
C ILE A 327 11.28 13.19 1.68
N PRO A 328 10.52 14.07 0.99
CA PRO A 328 10.59 15.50 1.24
C PRO A 328 10.14 15.88 2.66
N GLU A 329 10.95 16.66 3.37
CA GLU A 329 10.70 17.08 4.77
C GLU A 329 9.41 17.93 4.88
N LYS A 330 9.09 18.71 3.84
CA LYS A 330 7.88 19.52 3.76
C LYS A 330 6.73 18.81 3.02
N SER A 331 6.52 17.52 3.27
CA SER A 331 5.39 16.75 2.73
C SER A 331 4.37 16.40 3.80
N ARG A 332 3.12 16.16 3.39
CA ARG A 332 2.04 15.72 4.30
C ARG A 332 2.39 14.39 4.97
N LEU A 333 2.96 13.44 4.22
CA LEU A 333 3.37 12.14 4.78
C LEU A 333 4.47 12.30 5.84
N TYR A 334 5.48 13.12 5.58
CA TYR A 334 6.57 13.35 6.55
C TYR A 334 6.04 13.95 7.85
N GLU A 335 5.19 14.99 7.75
CA GLU A 335 4.58 15.63 8.92
C GLU A 335 3.72 14.63 9.72
N ALA A 336 2.85 13.89 9.03
CA ALA A 336 1.93 12.94 9.66
C ALA A 336 2.65 11.84 10.46
N ILE A 337 3.73 11.26 9.92
CA ILE A 337 4.52 10.25 10.64
C ILE A 337 5.33 10.91 11.77
N SER A 338 5.85 12.12 11.56
CA SER A 338 6.58 12.86 12.60
C SER A 338 5.69 13.19 13.80
N GLU A 339 4.40 13.44 13.58
CA GLU A 339 3.45 13.64 14.67
C GLU A 339 3.30 12.42 15.59
N VAL A 340 3.43 11.20 15.06
CA VAL A 340 3.35 9.95 15.85
C VAL A 340 4.47 9.88 16.89
N PHE A 341 5.69 10.31 16.54
CA PHE A 341 6.76 10.46 17.52
C PHE A 341 6.37 11.47 18.62
N SER A 342 5.77 12.59 18.24
CA SER A 342 5.30 13.59 19.22
C SER A 342 4.21 13.05 20.14
N TRP A 343 3.34 12.16 19.66
CA TRP A 343 2.30 11.50 20.47
C TRP A 343 2.94 10.59 21.51
N ARG A 344 3.95 9.81 21.10
CA ARG A 344 4.74 8.97 22.01
C ARG A 344 5.49 9.79 23.05
N ASP A 345 6.15 10.87 22.66
CA ASP A 345 6.88 11.77 23.57
C ASP A 345 5.96 12.43 24.61
N LYS A 346 4.70 12.70 24.24
CA LYS A 346 3.66 13.21 25.14
C LYS A 346 3.02 12.13 26.02
N GLY A 347 3.36 10.86 25.79
CA GLY A 347 2.85 9.72 26.56
C GLY A 347 1.42 9.31 26.23
N LEU A 348 0.93 9.61 25.00
CA LEU A 348 -0.39 9.15 24.56
C LEU A 348 -0.42 7.62 24.47
N THR A 349 -1.55 7.02 24.81
CA THR A 349 -1.76 5.57 24.62
C THR A 349 -2.03 5.23 23.16
N VAL A 350 -1.95 3.94 22.81
CA VAL A 350 -2.23 3.47 21.45
C VAL A 350 -3.69 3.74 21.08
N GLU A 351 -4.62 3.56 22.02
CA GLU A 351 -6.04 3.82 21.83
C GLU A 351 -6.30 5.30 21.53
N GLU A 352 -5.58 6.21 22.21
CA GLU A 352 -5.66 7.65 21.93
C GLU A 352 -5.10 7.98 20.54
N CYS A 353 -3.99 7.36 20.13
CA CYS A 353 -3.42 7.53 18.79
C CYS A 353 -4.38 7.05 17.69
N ILE A 354 -4.94 5.84 17.82
CA ILE A 354 -5.92 5.29 16.88
C ILE A 354 -7.17 6.18 16.83
N LYS A 355 -7.62 6.70 17.98
CA LYS A 355 -8.74 7.64 18.03
C LYS A 355 -8.44 8.91 17.22
N ILE A 356 -7.23 9.48 17.33
CA ILE A 356 -6.83 10.65 16.52
C ILE A 356 -6.88 10.34 15.02
N VAL A 357 -6.47 9.13 14.60
CA VAL A 357 -6.56 8.72 13.19
C VAL A 357 -8.02 8.70 12.73
N HIS A 358 -8.93 8.10 13.50
CA HIS A 358 -10.36 8.04 13.19
C HIS A 358 -11.09 9.39 13.33
N GLU A 359 -10.55 10.34 14.08
CA GLU A 359 -11.03 11.73 14.13
C GLU A 359 -10.61 12.54 12.88
N ARG A 360 -9.48 12.20 12.26
CA ARG A 360 -8.93 12.91 11.09
C ARG A 360 -9.36 12.31 9.75
N TYR A 361 -9.52 10.99 9.69
CA TYR A 361 -9.78 10.24 8.47
C TYR A 361 -11.04 9.38 8.65
N ASN A 362 -11.92 9.41 7.65
CA ASN A 362 -13.16 8.65 7.70
C ASN A 362 -13.01 7.32 6.97
N GLU A 363 -12.87 6.21 7.70
CA GLU A 363 -12.76 4.88 7.08
C GLU A 363 -13.95 4.53 6.15
N SER A 364 -15.13 5.15 6.33
CA SER A 364 -16.29 4.92 5.45
C SER A 364 -16.15 5.59 4.07
N ASP A 365 -15.21 6.52 3.92
CA ASP A 365 -14.87 7.16 2.65
C ASP A 365 -13.69 6.41 2.00
N SER A 366 -13.87 5.93 0.76
CA SER A 366 -12.84 5.12 0.10
C SER A 366 -11.52 5.86 -0.13
N HIS A 367 -11.55 7.20 -0.27
CA HIS A 367 -10.33 7.98 -0.40
C HIS A 367 -9.55 7.93 0.90
N ASP A 368 -10.18 8.23 2.04
CA ASP A 368 -9.49 8.14 3.34
C ASP A 368 -9.07 6.72 3.71
N TRP A 369 -9.93 5.72 3.42
CA TRP A 369 -9.67 4.32 3.73
C TRP A 369 -8.37 3.80 3.08
N CYS A 370 -8.17 4.11 1.80
CA CYS A 370 -7.06 3.60 0.99
C CYS A 370 -5.94 4.62 0.77
N HIS A 371 -6.02 5.84 1.33
CA HIS A 371 -4.97 6.85 1.14
C HIS A 371 -3.65 6.39 1.79
N THR A 372 -2.50 6.77 1.23
CA THR A 372 -1.19 6.37 1.78
C THR A 372 -1.00 6.83 3.23
N ILE A 373 -1.33 8.09 3.51
CA ILE A 373 -1.05 8.74 4.80
C ILE A 373 -1.68 8.04 6.02
N PRO A 374 -3.01 7.82 6.13
CA PRO A 374 -3.59 7.17 7.31
C PRO A 374 -3.03 5.78 7.56
N ASN A 375 -2.80 5.00 6.50
CA ASN A 375 -2.22 3.66 6.59
C ASN A 375 -0.74 3.72 7.04
N ALA A 376 0.05 4.64 6.51
CA ALA A 376 1.42 4.88 6.98
C ALA A 376 1.49 5.32 8.46
N ILE A 377 0.52 6.13 8.93
CA ILE A 377 0.41 6.49 10.36
C ILE A 377 0.15 5.24 11.20
N LEU A 378 -0.77 4.35 10.78
CA LEU A 378 -1.06 3.11 11.51
C LEU A 378 0.15 2.17 11.58
N VAL A 379 0.93 2.07 10.50
CA VAL A 379 2.22 1.36 10.49
C VAL A 379 3.23 2.01 11.44
N ALA A 380 3.35 3.34 11.45
CA ALA A 380 4.26 4.03 12.37
C ALA A 380 3.86 3.86 13.85
N ILE A 381 2.56 3.94 14.16
CA ILE A 381 2.03 3.66 15.51
C ILE A 381 2.40 2.23 15.91
N SER A 382 2.12 1.25 15.06
CA SER A 382 2.33 -0.16 15.40
C SER A 382 3.79 -0.48 15.67
N LEU A 383 4.72 0.09 14.88
CA LEU A 383 6.16 -0.09 15.08
C LEU A 383 6.68 0.62 16.34
N LEU A 384 6.23 1.85 16.61
CA LEU A 384 6.69 2.64 17.77
C LEU A 384 6.14 2.11 19.11
N TYR A 385 4.90 1.62 19.12
CA TYR A 385 4.22 1.11 20.32
C TYR A 385 4.28 -0.42 20.45
N GLY A 386 4.77 -1.09 19.41
CA GLY A 386 4.97 -2.55 19.35
C GLY A 386 6.11 -3.05 20.24
N GLU A 387 6.90 -2.17 20.87
CA GLU A 387 7.96 -2.53 21.83
C GLU A 387 9.01 -3.53 21.29
N CYS A 388 9.24 -3.50 19.98
CA CYS A 388 10.05 -4.47 19.27
C CYS A 388 9.60 -5.94 19.50
N ASP A 389 8.30 -6.15 19.71
CA ASP A 389 7.65 -7.46 19.79
C ASP A 389 6.86 -7.73 18.50
N PHE A 390 7.06 -8.92 17.92
CA PHE A 390 6.44 -9.28 16.65
C PHE A 390 4.91 -9.29 16.73
N GLU A 391 4.35 -10.01 17.71
CA GLU A 391 2.91 -10.23 17.83
C GLU A 391 2.18 -8.92 18.11
N LYS A 392 2.71 -8.12 19.05
CA LYS A 392 2.18 -6.81 19.40
C LYS A 392 2.19 -5.88 18.20
N THR A 393 3.30 -5.82 17.47
CA THR A 393 3.44 -4.94 16.30
C THR A 393 2.40 -5.27 15.22
N VAL A 394 2.31 -6.53 14.77
CA VAL A 394 1.37 -6.89 13.70
C VAL A 394 -0.09 -6.76 14.14
N CYS A 395 -0.40 -7.10 15.40
CA CYS A 395 -1.75 -6.93 15.92
C CYS A 395 -2.16 -5.46 16.02
N LEU A 396 -1.25 -4.57 16.43
CA LEU A 396 -1.52 -3.13 16.48
C LEU A 396 -1.76 -2.55 15.08
N ALA A 397 -0.99 -2.99 14.07
CA ALA A 397 -1.15 -2.54 12.69
C ALA A 397 -2.55 -2.86 12.14
N VAL A 398 -3.07 -4.06 12.44
CA VAL A 398 -4.41 -4.51 12.00
C VAL A 398 -5.54 -3.93 12.85
N SER A 399 -5.28 -3.63 14.13
CA SER A 399 -6.28 -3.11 15.06
C SER A 399 -6.85 -1.75 14.64
N GLY A 400 -6.12 -0.99 13.83
CA GLY A 400 -6.58 0.30 13.30
C GLY A 400 -7.74 0.22 12.30
N ALA A 401 -8.08 -0.98 11.81
CA ALA A 401 -8.91 -1.18 10.62
C ALA A 401 -8.26 -0.53 9.39
N PHE A 402 -8.96 0.37 8.68
CA PHE A 402 -8.52 0.90 7.38
C PHE A 402 -8.14 -0.25 6.44
N ASP A 403 -7.03 -0.13 5.71
CA ASP A 403 -6.52 -1.16 4.81
C ASP A 403 -5.61 -2.11 5.60
N CYS A 404 -6.24 -3.03 6.33
CA CYS A 404 -5.61 -3.67 7.49
C CYS A 404 -4.60 -4.75 7.13
N ASP A 405 -4.78 -5.47 6.03
CA ASP A 405 -3.83 -6.44 5.50
C ASP A 405 -2.52 -5.80 5.09
N CYS A 406 -2.56 -4.70 4.34
CA CYS A 406 -1.35 -4.04 3.88
C CYS A 406 -0.55 -3.38 5.01
N ASN A 407 -1.27 -2.83 6.01
CA ASN A 407 -0.68 -2.33 7.26
C ASN A 407 0.00 -3.47 8.03
N GLY A 408 -0.68 -4.61 8.18
CA GLY A 408 -0.14 -5.80 8.80
C GLY A 408 1.10 -6.32 8.06
N ALA A 409 1.03 -6.39 6.72
CA ALA A 409 2.11 -6.87 5.86
C ALA A 409 3.37 -6.02 6.01
N THR A 410 3.23 -4.70 5.90
CA THR A 410 4.34 -3.75 6.02
C THR A 410 4.95 -3.77 7.42
N ALA A 411 4.11 -3.71 8.46
CA ALA A 411 4.59 -3.74 9.85
C ALA A 411 5.30 -5.07 10.16
N GLY A 412 4.72 -6.19 9.74
CA GLY A 412 5.27 -7.54 9.89
C GLY A 412 6.59 -7.71 9.16
N SER A 413 6.72 -7.16 7.96
CA SER A 413 7.95 -7.12 7.19
C SER A 413 9.07 -6.38 7.92
N VAL A 414 8.80 -5.16 8.41
CA VAL A 414 9.79 -4.33 9.12
C VAL A 414 10.23 -4.99 10.43
N ILE A 415 9.28 -5.42 11.28
CA ILE A 415 9.62 -6.03 12.56
C ILE A 415 10.25 -7.42 12.38
N GLY A 416 9.83 -8.17 11.35
CA GLY A 416 10.44 -9.44 10.97
C GLY A 416 11.89 -9.27 10.49
N MET A 417 12.17 -8.24 9.69
CA MET A 417 13.53 -7.88 9.29
C MET A 417 14.39 -7.48 10.49
N LEU A 418 13.85 -6.69 11.41
CA LEU A 418 14.57 -6.21 12.60
C LEU A 418 14.90 -7.36 13.56
N LEU A 419 13.94 -8.24 13.81
CA LEU A 419 14.08 -9.32 14.80
C LEU A 419 14.76 -10.57 14.27
N GLY A 420 14.56 -10.89 12.99
CA GLY A 420 14.95 -12.16 12.39
C GLY A 420 13.89 -13.26 12.54
N ALA A 421 13.89 -14.20 11.58
CA ALA A 421 12.92 -15.30 11.51
C ALA A 421 12.80 -16.13 12.79
N LYS A 422 13.90 -16.33 13.53
CA LYS A 422 13.90 -17.18 14.73
C LYS A 422 13.13 -16.57 15.90
N LYS A 423 12.87 -15.26 15.86
CA LYS A 423 12.11 -14.54 16.89
C LYS A 423 10.62 -14.41 16.54
N ILE A 424 10.19 -14.90 15.37
CA ILE A 424 8.77 -14.96 15.02
C ILE A 424 8.17 -16.21 15.67
N PRO A 425 7.15 -16.09 16.55
CA PRO A 425 6.54 -17.26 17.17
C PRO A 425 5.89 -18.18 16.13
N SER A 426 5.97 -19.50 16.35
CA SER A 426 5.56 -20.49 15.34
C SER A 426 4.08 -20.40 14.95
N CYS A 427 3.21 -20.01 15.89
CA CYS A 427 1.78 -19.80 15.64
C CYS A 427 1.50 -18.80 14.51
N TRP A 428 2.44 -17.89 14.21
CA TRP A 428 2.32 -16.92 13.12
C TRP A 428 2.66 -17.49 11.74
N THR A 429 3.35 -18.63 11.68
CA THR A 429 3.93 -19.16 10.42
C THR A 429 3.55 -20.61 10.11
N GLU A 430 3.12 -21.39 11.11
CA GLU A 430 2.81 -22.82 10.96
C GLU A 430 1.60 -23.10 10.05
N SER A 431 0.65 -22.18 9.97
CA SER A 431 -0.57 -22.33 9.17
C SER A 431 -0.34 -22.36 7.67
N PHE A 432 0.76 -21.76 7.20
CA PHE A 432 1.10 -21.71 5.78
C PHE A 432 2.39 -22.46 5.41
N ASN A 433 3.09 -23.07 6.38
CA ASN A 433 4.25 -23.93 6.16
C ASN A 433 5.35 -23.33 5.26
N GLY A 434 5.55 -22.01 5.32
CA GLY A 434 6.50 -21.29 4.47
C GLY A 434 6.17 -21.33 2.97
N GLN A 435 4.90 -21.57 2.60
CA GLN A 435 4.39 -21.56 1.24
C GLN A 435 3.42 -20.38 1.04
N LEU A 436 3.44 -19.81 -0.17
CA LEU A 436 2.60 -18.69 -0.57
C LEU A 436 2.03 -18.94 -1.97
N GLN A 437 0.72 -18.82 -2.13
CA GLN A 437 0.07 -18.81 -3.44
C GLN A 437 0.27 -17.45 -4.11
N THR A 438 0.34 -17.42 -5.44
CA THR A 438 0.34 -16.16 -6.20
C THR A 438 -0.61 -16.23 -7.39
N THR A 439 -0.97 -15.07 -7.95
CA THR A 439 -1.68 -14.98 -9.24
C THR A 439 -0.75 -14.65 -10.41
N LEU A 440 0.56 -14.72 -10.20
CA LEU A 440 1.55 -14.41 -11.22
C LEU A 440 1.66 -15.59 -12.21
N PHE A 441 1.64 -15.29 -13.49
CA PHE A 441 1.71 -16.30 -14.55
C PHE A 441 2.99 -17.14 -14.41
N GLY A 442 2.81 -18.46 -14.27
CA GLY A 442 3.88 -19.45 -14.12
C GLY A 442 4.52 -19.51 -12.73
N LEU A 443 3.93 -18.88 -11.71
CA LEU A 443 4.41 -18.89 -10.32
C LEU A 443 3.27 -19.15 -9.32
N GLU A 444 2.42 -20.14 -9.56
CA GLU A 444 1.19 -20.37 -8.79
C GLU A 444 1.44 -20.57 -7.28
N THR A 445 2.60 -21.13 -6.90
CA THR A 445 3.02 -21.27 -5.50
C THR A 445 4.53 -21.12 -5.39
N VAL A 446 4.97 -20.34 -4.41
CA VAL A 446 6.39 -20.10 -4.09
C VAL A 446 6.66 -20.45 -2.63
N SER A 447 7.91 -20.82 -2.34
CA SER A 447 8.36 -21.04 -0.96
C SER A 447 9.16 -19.84 -0.45
N VAL A 448 8.98 -19.51 0.83
CA VAL A 448 9.76 -18.46 1.51
C VAL A 448 11.26 -18.76 1.46
N ALA A 449 11.64 -20.03 1.53
CA ALA A 449 13.04 -20.44 1.42
C ALA A 449 13.64 -20.05 0.05
N SER A 450 12.93 -20.36 -1.03
CA SER A 450 13.36 -20.01 -2.40
C SER A 450 13.39 -18.49 -2.63
N LEU A 451 12.38 -17.77 -2.11
CA LEU A 451 12.36 -16.30 -2.19
C LEU A 451 13.53 -15.68 -1.42
N CYS A 452 13.86 -16.19 -0.23
CA CYS A 452 15.01 -15.75 0.55
C CYS A 452 16.34 -16.04 -0.17
N ASP A 453 16.49 -17.23 -0.77
CA ASP A 453 17.65 -17.55 -1.61
C ASP A 453 17.83 -16.57 -2.76
N LEU A 454 16.75 -16.26 -3.47
CA LEU A 454 16.77 -15.31 -4.59
C LEU A 454 17.08 -13.89 -4.11
N THR A 455 16.45 -13.43 -3.03
CA THR A 455 16.78 -12.13 -2.40
C THR A 455 18.27 -12.03 -2.06
N MET A 456 18.85 -13.07 -1.48
CA MET A 456 20.28 -13.08 -1.14
C MET A 456 21.20 -13.00 -2.38
N GLN A 457 20.76 -13.53 -3.52
CA GLN A 457 21.50 -13.43 -4.79
C GLN A 457 21.40 -12.03 -5.40
N HIS A 458 20.30 -11.31 -5.15
CA HIS A 458 20.10 -9.95 -5.64
C HIS A 458 20.83 -8.87 -4.82
N ILE A 459 21.44 -9.21 -3.68
CA ILE A 459 22.25 -8.29 -2.87
C ILE A 459 23.68 -8.24 -3.43
N GLN A 460 24.17 -7.02 -3.71
CA GLN A 460 25.52 -6.77 -4.23
C GLN A 460 26.59 -6.76 -3.14
#